data_AF-A0A8H3E358-F1
#
_entry.id   AF-A0A8H3E358-F1
#
_cell.length_a   1.000
_cell.length_b   1.000
_cell.length_c   1.000
_cell.angle_alpha   90.00
_cell.angle_beta   90.00
_cell.angle_gamma   90.00
#
_symmetry.space_group_name_H-M   'P 1'
#
loop_
_entity.id
_entity.type
_entity.pdbx_description
1 polymer ?
#
loop_
_entity_poly.entity_id
_entity_poly.type
_entity_poly.pdbx_seq_one_letter_code
_entity_poly.pdbx_strand_id
1 'polypeptide(L)'
;MSHLEPGFYYLINVKHARGKGVESANFHEVGQDVGALDLSGGDGTSIISFPWHGGDNQKWEFIPADNGHYHIRNAQQGKYITFPDEPNDGKQVIATDGPREWEVRLGHEGVNDKDEQVSVRIFVPGTEQNLDLTNHGDITPGNPVQLWSRTPGQGQAWYAVNAPPPGQ
;
A
#
# COMPACT_ATOMS: atom_id res chain seq x y z
N MET A 1 14.57 14.41 9.31
CA MET A 1 14.18 12.99 9.13
C MET A 1 13.14 12.97 8.04
N SER A 2 13.37 12.26 6.96
CA SER A 2 12.36 12.05 5.92
C SER A 2 11.23 11.23 6.54
N HIS A 3 10.00 11.74 6.48
CA HIS A 3 8.78 11.02 6.78
C HIS A 3 7.85 11.19 5.58
N LEU A 4 6.88 10.30 5.42
CA LEU A 4 5.88 10.46 4.38
C LEU A 4 4.97 11.64 4.77
N GLU A 5 4.72 12.60 3.88
CA GLU A 5 3.80 13.68 4.21
C GLU A 5 2.36 13.17 4.28
N PRO A 6 1.50 13.70 5.17
CA PRO A 6 0.07 13.38 5.16
C PRO A 6 -0.58 13.74 3.81
N GLY A 7 -1.54 12.94 3.35
CA GLY A 7 -2.21 13.20 2.08
C GLY A 7 -2.78 11.95 1.42
N PHE A 8 -3.21 12.10 0.17
CA PHE A 8 -3.74 11.00 -0.64
C PHE A 8 -2.65 10.42 -1.53
N TYR A 9 -2.55 9.10 -1.54
CA TYR A 9 -1.59 8.37 -2.34
C TYR A 9 -2.26 7.16 -3.03
N TYR A 10 -1.78 6.84 -4.23
CA TYR A 10 -1.82 5.48 -4.75
C TYR A 10 -0.64 4.71 -4.17
N LEU A 11 -0.86 3.46 -3.76
CA LEU A 11 0.19 2.57 -3.30
C LEU A 11 0.45 1.53 -4.38
N ILE A 12 1.58 1.65 -5.06
CA ILE A 12 1.93 0.80 -6.21
C ILE A 12 3.04 -0.16 -5.81
N ASN A 13 2.82 -1.45 -6.03
CA ASN A 13 3.79 -2.45 -5.63
C ASN A 13 5.10 -2.31 -6.41
N VAL A 14 6.19 -2.18 -5.66
CA VAL A 14 7.52 -1.89 -6.22
C VAL A 14 8.00 -2.98 -7.17
N LYS A 15 7.72 -4.26 -6.87
CA LYS A 15 8.25 -5.40 -7.64
C LYS A 15 7.97 -5.30 -9.15
N HIS A 16 6.80 -4.76 -9.51
CA HIS A 16 6.37 -4.65 -10.91
C HIS A 16 6.45 -3.23 -11.46
N ALA A 17 6.62 -2.24 -10.61
CA ALA A 17 6.71 -0.83 -10.99
C ALA A 17 8.16 -0.35 -11.18
N ARG A 18 9.13 -1.00 -10.53
CA ARG A 18 10.54 -0.63 -10.59
C ARG A 18 11.06 -0.57 -12.03
N GLY A 19 11.76 0.52 -12.35
CA GLY A 19 12.34 0.75 -13.68
C GLY A 19 11.33 1.18 -14.76
N LYS A 20 10.04 1.36 -14.41
CA LYS A 20 9.01 1.82 -15.34
C LYS A 20 8.72 3.33 -15.28
N GLY A 21 9.53 4.11 -14.57
CA GLY A 21 9.38 5.58 -14.50
C GLY A 21 8.08 6.01 -13.82
N VAL A 22 7.74 5.36 -12.71
CA VAL A 22 6.50 5.60 -11.96
C VAL A 22 6.61 6.88 -11.13
N GLU A 23 6.59 8.02 -11.81
CA GLU A 23 6.60 9.36 -11.22
C GLU A 23 5.29 10.08 -11.53
N SER A 24 4.22 9.77 -10.78
CA SER A 24 2.94 10.51 -10.71
C SER A 24 2.13 10.81 -11.98
N ALA A 25 2.65 10.65 -13.20
CA ALA A 25 2.02 11.17 -14.42
C ALA A 25 1.84 10.17 -15.57
N ASN A 26 2.54 9.02 -15.57
CA ASN A 26 2.54 8.11 -16.73
C ASN A 26 1.94 6.71 -16.48
N PHE A 27 1.10 6.55 -15.45
CA PHE A 27 0.45 5.26 -15.24
C PHE A 27 -0.51 4.84 -16.35
N HIS A 28 -0.97 5.76 -17.21
CA HIS A 28 -1.85 5.41 -18.32
C HIS A 28 -1.19 4.44 -19.32
N GLU A 29 0.15 4.47 -19.44
CA GLU A 29 0.90 3.57 -20.33
C GLU A 29 1.24 2.22 -19.69
N VAL A 30 1.33 2.16 -18.35
CA VAL A 30 1.82 0.98 -17.61
C VAL A 30 0.81 0.40 -16.61
N GLY A 31 -0.40 0.96 -16.53
CA GLY A 31 -1.37 0.67 -15.46
C GLY A 31 -1.81 -0.80 -15.42
N GLN A 32 -1.83 -1.47 -16.57
CA GLN A 32 -2.13 -2.90 -16.68
C GLN A 32 -0.97 -3.80 -16.20
N ASP A 33 0.25 -3.27 -16.13
CA ASP A 33 1.46 -4.03 -15.80
C ASP A 33 1.96 -3.76 -14.37
N VAL A 34 1.18 -3.07 -13.55
CA VAL A 34 1.49 -2.76 -12.15
C VAL A 34 0.31 -3.13 -11.25
N GLY A 35 0.60 -3.57 -10.03
CA GLY A 35 -0.43 -3.81 -9.01
C GLY A 35 -0.53 -2.62 -8.06
N ALA A 36 -1.73 -2.06 -7.95
CA ALA A 36 -2.07 -1.07 -6.94
C ALA A 36 -2.77 -1.74 -5.75
N LEU A 37 -2.58 -1.18 -4.55
CA LEU A 37 -3.39 -1.51 -3.39
C LEU A 37 -4.83 -1.02 -3.63
N ASP A 38 -5.78 -1.94 -3.66
CA ASP A 38 -7.15 -1.67 -4.08
C ASP A 38 -8.12 -2.20 -3.01
N LEU A 39 -9.10 -1.37 -2.63
CA LEU A 39 -10.26 -1.85 -1.89
C LEU A 39 -11.24 -2.49 -2.88
N SER A 40 -11.42 -3.80 -2.76
CA SER A 40 -12.28 -4.58 -3.64
C SER A 40 -13.68 -3.96 -3.75
N GLY A 41 -14.02 -3.49 -4.95
CA GLY A 41 -15.37 -3.00 -5.24
C GLY A 41 -16.44 -4.10 -5.20
N GLY A 42 -16.05 -5.38 -5.17
CA GLY A 42 -16.96 -6.52 -5.12
C GLY A 42 -17.56 -6.74 -3.72
N ASP A 43 -16.77 -6.60 -2.66
CA ASP A 43 -17.20 -6.86 -1.27
C ASP A 43 -17.03 -5.65 -0.33
N GLY A 44 -16.38 -4.57 -0.79
CA GLY A 44 -16.09 -3.38 -0.01
C GLY A 44 -15.28 -3.66 1.26
N THR A 45 -14.55 -4.77 1.33
CA THR A 45 -13.89 -5.24 2.55
C THR A 45 -12.48 -5.77 2.29
N SER A 46 -12.28 -6.54 1.21
CA SER A 46 -10.97 -7.13 0.92
C SER A 46 -10.00 -6.08 0.39
N ILE A 47 -8.77 -6.09 0.91
CA ILE A 47 -7.65 -5.36 0.29
C ILE A 47 -6.91 -6.31 -0.65
N ILE A 48 -6.80 -5.92 -1.91
CA ILE A 48 -6.28 -6.76 -2.99
C ILE A 48 -5.25 -6.00 -3.83
N SER A 49 -4.51 -6.74 -4.66
CA SER A 49 -3.86 -6.20 -5.84
C SER A 49 -4.88 -6.06 -6.96
N PHE A 50 -4.87 -4.92 -7.64
CA PHE A 50 -5.58 -4.75 -8.90
C PHE A 50 -4.75 -3.87 -9.85
N PRO A 51 -4.87 -4.04 -11.18
CA PRO A 51 -4.28 -3.12 -12.14
C PRO A 51 -4.60 -1.68 -11.79
N TRP A 52 -3.61 -0.80 -11.91
CA TRP A 52 -3.84 0.61 -11.63
C TRP A 52 -4.85 1.18 -12.65
N HIS A 53 -5.87 1.87 -12.14
CA HIS A 53 -6.87 2.59 -12.95
C HIS A 53 -7.21 3.98 -12.40
N GLY A 54 -6.66 4.36 -11.24
CA GLY A 54 -6.81 5.70 -10.67
C GLY A 54 -8.17 5.95 -10.00
N GLY A 55 -9.03 4.94 -9.87
CA GLY A 55 -10.30 5.05 -9.17
C GLY A 55 -10.14 5.34 -7.68
N ASP A 56 -11.19 5.92 -7.07
CA ASP A 56 -11.17 6.33 -5.65
C ASP A 56 -10.98 5.15 -4.68
N ASN A 57 -11.26 3.91 -5.10
CA ASN A 57 -10.99 2.71 -4.30
C ASN A 57 -9.50 2.31 -4.28
N GLN A 58 -8.66 2.93 -5.12
CA GLN A 58 -7.19 2.81 -5.09
C GLN A 58 -6.49 3.99 -4.40
N LYS A 59 -7.26 5.01 -3.98
CA LYS A 59 -6.74 6.19 -3.28
C LYS A 59 -6.78 5.95 -1.77
N TRP A 60 -5.66 6.18 -1.12
CA TRP A 60 -5.47 5.98 0.32
C TRP A 60 -5.01 7.28 0.97
N GLU A 61 -5.79 7.74 1.94
CA GLU A 61 -5.47 8.89 2.77
C GLU A 61 -4.63 8.46 3.96
N PHE A 62 -3.43 9.04 4.07
CA PHE A 62 -2.53 8.88 5.19
C PHE A 62 -2.81 10.01 6.19
N ILE A 63 -3.52 9.67 7.26
CA ILE A 63 -3.94 10.57 8.33
C ILE A 63 -2.99 10.40 9.52
N PRO A 64 -2.35 11.46 10.04
CA PRO A 64 -1.47 11.35 11.20
C PRO A 64 -2.18 10.74 12.41
N ALA A 65 -1.49 9.82 13.08
CA ALA A 65 -1.84 9.28 14.38
C ALA A 65 -0.75 9.65 15.42
N ASP A 66 -0.82 9.08 16.62
CA ASP A 66 0.18 9.31 17.65
C ASP A 66 1.55 8.71 17.27
N ASN A 67 2.62 9.22 17.89
CA ASN A 67 3.99 8.71 17.75
C ASN A 67 4.55 8.65 16.30
N GLY A 68 4.00 9.45 15.39
CA GLY A 68 4.41 9.46 13.98
C GLY A 68 3.87 8.29 13.15
N HIS A 69 2.87 7.57 13.67
CA HIS A 69 2.11 6.57 12.93
C HIS A 69 1.03 7.22 12.05
N TYR A 70 0.35 6.38 11.26
CA TYR A 70 -0.78 6.78 10.43
C TYR A 70 -2.00 5.90 10.65
N HIS A 71 -3.18 6.49 10.46
CA HIS A 71 -4.35 5.77 10.01
C HIS A 71 -4.41 5.86 8.49
N ILE A 72 -4.75 4.76 7.82
CA ILE A 72 -4.79 4.69 6.35
C ILE A 72 -6.22 4.42 5.91
N ARG A 73 -6.86 5.41 5.29
CA ARG A 73 -8.29 5.41 4.95
C ARG A 73 -8.51 5.37 3.45
N ASN A 74 -9.42 4.51 2.98
CA ASN A 74 -9.84 4.45 1.59
C ASN A 74 -10.67 5.69 1.23
N ALA A 75 -10.37 6.33 0.10
CA ALA A 75 -11.08 7.56 -0.30
C ALA A 75 -12.52 7.32 -0.78
N GLN A 76 -12.82 6.16 -1.36
CA GLN A 76 -14.18 5.85 -1.86
C GLN A 76 -15.16 5.50 -0.74
N GLN A 77 -14.74 4.65 0.20
CA GLN A 77 -15.65 4.12 1.22
C GLN A 77 -15.42 4.67 2.63
N GLY A 78 -14.33 5.42 2.86
CA GLY A 78 -14.00 5.93 4.20
C GLY A 78 -13.56 4.85 5.20
N LYS A 79 -13.35 3.62 4.75
CA LYS A 79 -12.90 2.48 5.57
C LYS A 79 -11.38 2.48 5.74
N TYR A 80 -10.89 1.95 6.85
CA TYR A 80 -9.49 1.93 7.22
C TYR A 80 -8.87 0.55 7.04
N ILE A 81 -7.61 0.53 6.59
CA ILE A 81 -6.80 -0.69 6.52
C ILE A 81 -6.61 -1.27 7.93
N THR A 82 -6.92 -2.55 8.09
CA THR A 82 -6.79 -3.29 9.35
C THR A 82 -6.59 -4.79 9.09
N PHE A 83 -6.56 -5.57 10.17
CA PHE A 83 -6.57 -7.03 10.20
C PHE A 83 -7.34 -7.49 11.45
N PRO A 84 -7.93 -8.71 11.46
CA PRO A 84 -8.94 -9.08 12.46
C PRO A 84 -8.41 -9.47 13.84
N ASP A 85 -7.18 -9.97 13.97
CA ASP A 85 -6.64 -10.52 15.22
C ASP A 85 -5.14 -10.23 15.40
N GLU A 86 -4.33 -11.23 15.72
CA GLU A 86 -2.89 -11.10 15.96
C GLU A 86 -2.12 -10.88 14.64
N PRO A 87 -1.03 -10.09 14.67
CA PRO A 87 -0.24 -9.75 13.49
C PRO A 87 0.67 -10.91 13.08
N ASN A 88 0.09 -12.02 12.66
CA ASN A 88 0.81 -13.20 12.19
C ASN A 88 1.00 -13.18 10.67
N ASP A 89 2.07 -13.83 10.21
CA ASP A 89 2.30 -14.07 8.80
C ASP A 89 1.12 -14.82 8.18
N GLY A 90 0.70 -14.40 6.98
CA GLY A 90 -0.43 -14.99 6.26
C GLY A 90 -1.79 -14.36 6.61
N LYS A 91 -1.84 -13.41 7.55
CA LYS A 91 -3.10 -12.76 7.94
C LYS A 91 -3.58 -11.83 6.83
N GLN A 92 -4.76 -12.08 6.29
CA GLN A 92 -5.35 -11.20 5.29
C GLN A 92 -5.60 -9.80 5.86
N VAL A 93 -5.26 -8.79 5.06
CA VAL A 93 -5.53 -7.37 5.32
C VAL A 93 -6.89 -7.00 4.73
N ILE A 94 -7.68 -6.28 5.50
CA ILE A 94 -9.07 -5.92 5.18
C ILE A 94 -9.31 -4.43 5.48
N ALA A 95 -10.48 -3.93 5.09
CA ALA A 95 -10.97 -2.60 5.43
C ALA A 95 -12.18 -2.66 6.37
N THR A 96 -12.19 -1.81 7.41
CA THR A 96 -13.31 -1.67 8.35
C THR A 96 -13.59 -0.22 8.71
N ASP A 97 -14.68 0.09 9.40
CA ASP A 97 -15.04 1.48 9.74
C ASP A 97 -14.13 2.11 10.82
N GLY A 98 -13.41 1.29 11.60
CA GLY A 98 -12.55 1.75 12.69
C GLY A 98 -11.07 1.86 12.28
N PRO A 99 -10.36 2.91 12.72
CA PRO A 99 -8.95 3.08 12.41
C PRO A 99 -8.06 2.09 13.19
N ARG A 100 -6.92 1.76 12.59
CA ARG A 100 -5.78 1.10 13.22
C ARG A 100 -4.53 1.92 12.93
N GLU A 101 -3.59 1.95 13.87
CA GLU A 101 -2.28 2.59 13.65
C GLU A 101 -1.36 1.71 12.80
N TRP A 102 -0.62 2.37 11.91
CA TRP A 102 0.41 1.78 11.07
C TRP A 102 1.68 2.59 11.13
N GLU A 103 2.82 1.92 11.30
CA GLU A 103 4.13 2.53 11.23
C GLU A 103 4.60 2.56 9.77
N VAL A 104 4.75 3.75 9.20
CA VAL A 104 5.21 3.93 7.82
C VAL A 104 6.70 4.18 7.81
N ARG A 105 7.47 3.21 7.31
CA ARG A 105 8.93 3.31 7.21
C ARG A 105 9.31 3.62 5.77
N LEU A 106 10.04 4.72 5.56
CA LEU A 106 10.68 5.00 4.27
C LEU A 106 11.90 4.10 4.08
N GLY A 107 12.15 3.70 2.84
CA GLY A 107 13.33 2.92 2.48
C GLY A 107 13.62 2.93 0.98
N HIS A 108 14.72 2.28 0.61
CA HIS A 108 15.15 2.10 -0.78
C HIS A 108 14.82 0.66 -1.21
N GLU A 109 14.22 0.54 -2.39
CA GLU A 109 13.24 -0.47 -2.80
C GLU A 109 13.46 -1.92 -2.36
N GLY A 110 12.79 -2.27 -1.26
CA GLY A 110 12.72 -3.63 -0.77
C GLY A 110 13.83 -4.03 0.20
N VAL A 111 14.79 -3.14 0.53
CA VAL A 111 15.91 -3.23 1.52
C VAL A 111 17.26 -2.79 0.90
N ASN A 112 17.31 -2.43 -0.40
CA ASN A 112 18.56 -2.11 -1.10
C ASN A 112 18.77 -0.60 -1.30
N ASP A 113 19.76 -0.04 -0.60
CA ASP A 113 20.13 1.38 -0.63
C ASP A 113 20.65 1.90 -1.99
N LYS A 114 20.84 1.01 -2.96
CA LYS A 114 21.21 1.38 -4.34
C LYS A 114 20.02 1.75 -5.22
N ASP A 115 18.79 1.55 -4.74
CA ASP A 115 17.61 1.91 -5.49
C ASP A 115 17.36 3.42 -5.41
N GLU A 116 17.11 4.01 -6.58
CA GLU A 116 17.06 5.48 -6.75
C GLU A 116 15.75 6.08 -6.25
N GLN A 117 14.64 5.34 -6.32
CA GLN A 117 13.33 5.81 -5.90
C GLN A 117 13.02 5.37 -4.46
N VAL A 118 12.52 6.32 -3.66
CA VAL A 118 12.09 6.06 -2.29
C VAL A 118 10.76 5.29 -2.32
N SER A 119 10.68 4.25 -1.50
CA SER A 119 9.48 3.44 -1.27
C SER A 119 9.07 3.50 0.20
N VAL A 120 7.84 3.07 0.48
CA VAL A 120 7.34 2.85 1.83
C VAL A 120 7.14 1.37 2.09
N ARG A 121 7.25 1.02 3.37
CA ARG A 121 6.71 -0.22 3.95
C ARG A 121 5.79 0.17 5.10
N ILE A 122 4.66 -0.53 5.22
CA ILE A 122 3.57 -0.18 6.14
C ILE A 122 3.48 -1.30 7.18
N PHE A 123 4.08 -1.06 8.34
CA PHE A 123 4.26 -2.05 9.41
C PHE A 123 3.17 -1.97 10.46
N VAL A 124 2.87 -3.12 11.07
CA VAL A 124 2.22 -3.16 12.37
C VAL A 124 3.19 -2.57 13.40
N PRO A 125 2.79 -1.55 14.18
CA PRO A 125 3.70 -0.92 15.13
C PRO A 125 4.34 -1.90 16.12
N GLY A 126 5.66 -1.79 16.29
CA GLY A 126 6.42 -2.63 17.22
C GLY A 126 6.70 -4.05 16.72
N THR A 127 6.40 -4.36 15.46
CA THR A 127 6.68 -5.67 14.86
C THR A 127 7.37 -5.54 13.50
N GLU A 128 7.71 -6.69 12.90
CA GLU A 128 8.23 -6.77 11.52
C GLU A 128 7.16 -7.17 10.50
N GLN A 129 5.91 -7.41 10.93
CA GLN A 129 4.82 -7.68 10.01
C GLN A 129 4.40 -6.40 9.31
N ASN A 130 4.28 -6.48 7.99
CA ASN A 130 3.92 -5.36 7.14
C ASN A 130 3.07 -5.83 5.97
N LEU A 131 2.48 -4.87 5.26
CA LEU A 131 1.64 -5.15 4.08
C LEU A 131 2.45 -5.82 2.97
N ASP A 132 2.06 -7.04 2.62
CA ASP A 132 2.68 -7.92 1.63
C ASP A 132 1.66 -8.32 0.57
N LEU A 133 2.02 -8.19 -0.70
CA LEU A 133 1.29 -8.87 -1.76
C LEU A 133 1.58 -10.37 -1.73
N THR A 134 0.53 -11.17 -1.62
CA THR A 134 0.62 -12.64 -1.62
C THR A 134 1.34 -13.21 -2.83
N ASN A 135 1.73 -14.48 -2.72
CA ASN A 135 2.40 -15.24 -3.79
C ASN A 135 3.68 -14.55 -4.29
N HIS A 136 4.47 -14.02 -3.34
CA HIS A 136 5.72 -13.31 -3.58
C HIS A 136 5.56 -12.02 -4.39
N GLY A 137 4.47 -11.26 -4.21
CA GLY A 137 4.21 -10.07 -4.99
C GLY A 137 3.60 -10.35 -6.36
N ASP A 138 2.67 -11.31 -6.44
CA ASP A 138 1.91 -11.56 -7.66
C ASP A 138 0.76 -10.55 -7.77
N ILE A 139 0.71 -9.84 -8.89
CA ILE A 139 -0.25 -8.77 -9.16
C ILE A 139 -1.52 -9.25 -9.88
N THR A 140 -1.72 -10.58 -10.02
CA THR A 140 -2.95 -11.14 -10.57
C THR A 140 -4.17 -10.48 -9.89
N PRO A 141 -5.12 -9.90 -10.67
CA PRO A 141 -6.23 -9.15 -10.10
C PRO A 141 -7.02 -9.95 -9.07
N GLY A 142 -7.22 -9.38 -7.88
CA GLY A 142 -7.92 -10.04 -6.78
C GLY A 142 -7.02 -10.83 -5.83
N ASN A 143 -5.72 -10.97 -6.13
CA ASN A 143 -4.79 -11.53 -5.15
C ASN A 143 -4.81 -10.69 -3.87
N PRO A 144 -4.97 -11.32 -2.69
CA PRO A 144 -5.11 -10.58 -1.45
C PRO A 144 -3.79 -9.98 -0.98
N VAL A 145 -3.91 -8.89 -0.25
CA VAL A 145 -2.83 -8.34 0.57
C VAL A 145 -2.90 -9.00 1.94
N GLN A 146 -1.73 -9.35 2.48
CA GLN A 146 -1.59 -10.01 3.77
C GLN A 146 -0.57 -9.30 4.64
N LEU A 147 -0.49 -9.68 5.92
CA LEU A 147 0.66 -9.44 6.75
C LEU A 147 1.72 -10.50 6.49
N TRP A 148 2.97 -10.05 6.40
CA TRP A 148 4.12 -10.94 6.40
C TRP A 148 5.31 -10.25 7.05
N SER A 149 6.11 -11.01 7.79
CA SER A 149 7.35 -10.54 8.39
C SER A 149 8.29 -9.98 7.33
N ARG A 150 9.03 -8.92 7.65
CA ARG A 150 9.92 -8.25 6.71
C ARG A 150 10.88 -9.23 6.02
N THR A 151 10.87 -9.20 4.69
CA THR A 151 11.87 -9.87 3.84
C THR A 151 12.58 -8.82 2.98
N PRO A 152 13.73 -9.14 2.36
CA PRO A 152 14.34 -8.32 1.31
C PRO A 152 13.52 -8.23 0.01
N GLY A 153 12.38 -8.93 -0.08
CA GLY A 153 11.53 -8.94 -1.27
C GLY A 153 10.81 -7.60 -1.49
N GLN A 154 10.61 -7.27 -2.75
CA GLN A 154 9.91 -6.04 -3.17
C GLN A 154 8.38 -6.16 -3.10
N GLY A 155 7.83 -7.36 -2.87
CA GLY A 155 6.38 -7.57 -2.71
C GLY A 155 5.77 -6.86 -1.50
N GLN A 156 6.63 -6.40 -0.58
CA GLN A 156 6.30 -5.69 0.65
C GLN A 156 6.52 -4.17 0.58
N ALA A 157 7.11 -3.69 -0.52
CA ALA A 157 7.45 -2.30 -0.73
C ALA A 157 6.47 -1.65 -1.72
N TRP A 158 6.13 -0.40 -1.44
CA TRP A 158 5.14 0.35 -2.19
C TRP A 158 5.69 1.72 -2.55
N TYR A 159 5.55 2.13 -3.80
CA TYR A 159 5.68 3.55 -4.13
C TYR A 159 4.41 4.25 -3.67
N ALA A 160 4.57 5.23 -2.78
CA ALA A 160 3.50 6.14 -2.40
C ALA A 160 3.48 7.29 -3.41
N VAL A 161 2.58 7.21 -4.38
CA VAL A 161 2.49 8.19 -5.46
C VAL A 161 1.32 9.13 -5.20
N ASN A 162 1.59 10.44 -5.15
CA ASN A 162 0.57 11.45 -4.86
C ASN A 162 -0.68 11.24 -5.72
N ALA A 163 -1.84 11.18 -5.07
CA ALA A 163 -3.14 11.09 -5.69
C ALA A 163 -3.90 12.41 -5.51
N PRO A 164 -4.70 12.83 -6.50
CA PRO A 164 -5.62 13.95 -6.30
C PRO A 164 -6.68 13.58 -5.25
N PRO A 165 -7.27 14.57 -4.56
CA PRO A 165 -8.43 14.36 -3.71
C PRO A 165 -9.56 13.59 -4.45
N PRO A 166 -10.42 12.85 -3.73
CA PRO A 166 -11.55 12.15 -4.36
C PRO A 166 -12.54 13.13 -5.02
N GLY A 167 -13.18 12.69 -6.10
CA GLY A 167 -14.24 13.47 -6.79
C GLY A 167 -13.78 14.64 -7.66
N GLN A 168 -12.52 14.66 -8.11
CA GLN A 168 -12.05 15.55 -9.19
C GLN A 168 -12.12 14.88 -10.56
#